data_AF-A0A423JK41-F1
#
_entry.id   AF-A0A423JK41-F1
#
_cell.length_a   1.000
_cell.length_b   1.000
_cell.length_c   1.000
_cell.angle_alpha   90.00
_cell.angle_beta   90.00
_cell.angle_gamma   90.00
#
_symmetry.space_group_name_H-M   'P 1'
#
loop_
_entity.id
_entity.type
_entity.pdbx_description
1 polymer ?
#
loop_
_entity_poly.entity_id
_entity_poly.type
_entity_poly.pdbx_seq_one_letter_code
_entity_poly.pdbx_strand_id
1 'polypeptide(L)'
;MTQRIHRTIDNPLRTGLNRDALWEDHDKGLIKCWEIGRQRATRFPDVAQQCLAGELPVLGWKGGVSRSLKKLEKYGSLKYLAQWQGLRGEDLDIDLATERALTCSRTKMVVTFTPDRTKYFNQVAEVEA
;
A
#
# COMPACT_ATOMS: atom_id res chain seq x y z
N MET A 1 -8.08 20.25 5.34
CA MET A 1 -9.19 19.31 5.05
C MET A 1 -8.61 17.91 5.01
N THR A 2 -9.05 17.02 5.90
CA THR A 2 -8.65 15.60 5.91
C THR A 2 -9.44 14.87 4.82
N GLN A 3 -8.77 14.40 3.77
CA GLN A 3 -9.39 13.55 2.76
C GLN A 3 -9.11 12.09 3.11
N ARG A 4 -10.00 11.50 3.91
CA ARG A 4 -9.95 10.10 4.29
C ARG A 4 -10.73 9.26 3.28
N ILE A 5 -10.06 8.31 2.67
CA ILE A 5 -10.65 7.33 1.75
C ILE A 5 -10.98 6.10 2.58
N HIS A 6 -12.28 5.83 2.73
CA HIS A 6 -12.78 4.67 3.46
C HIS A 6 -13.70 3.83 2.57
N ARG A 7 -13.52 2.52 2.56
CA ARG A 7 -14.42 1.58 1.86
C ARG A 7 -14.42 0.22 2.56
N THR A 8 -15.61 -0.29 2.86
CA THR A 8 -15.78 -1.59 3.52
C THR A 8 -15.48 -2.75 2.59
N ILE A 9 -14.98 -3.85 3.12
CA ILE A 9 -14.66 -5.08 2.39
C ILE A 9 -15.91 -5.69 1.72
N ASP A 10 -17.07 -5.53 2.33
CA ASP A 10 -18.35 -6.02 1.79
C ASP A 10 -18.80 -5.26 0.53
N ASN A 11 -18.27 -4.05 0.29
CA ASN A 11 -18.63 -3.31 -0.90
C ASN A 11 -18.12 -4.03 -2.16
N PRO A 12 -18.95 -4.16 -3.20
CA PRO A 12 -18.55 -4.76 -4.46
C PRO A 12 -17.46 -3.92 -5.14
N LEU A 13 -16.67 -4.60 -5.98
CA LEU A 13 -15.65 -3.96 -6.80
C LEU A 13 -16.31 -3.05 -7.84
N ARG A 14 -15.73 -1.87 -8.10
CA ARG A 14 -16.19 -0.93 -9.12
C ARG A 14 -16.04 -1.54 -10.52
N THR A 15 -17.08 -1.42 -11.34
CA THR A 15 -17.11 -1.87 -12.74
C THR A 15 -17.51 -0.70 -13.66
N GLY A 16 -17.11 -0.75 -14.95
CA GLY A 16 -17.55 0.23 -15.95
C GLY A 16 -16.90 1.62 -15.88
N LEU A 17 -15.92 1.83 -15.01
CA LEU A 17 -15.17 3.09 -14.94
C LEU A 17 -14.06 3.15 -15.99
N ASN A 18 -13.87 4.32 -16.59
CA ASN A 18 -12.73 4.59 -17.46
C ASN A 18 -11.42 4.72 -16.63
N ARG A 19 -10.28 4.74 -17.31
CA ARG A 19 -8.97 4.82 -16.65
C ARG A 19 -8.84 6.09 -15.79
N ASP A 20 -9.34 7.22 -16.29
CA ASP A 20 -9.23 8.50 -15.60
C ASP A 20 -9.99 8.49 -14.26
N ALA A 21 -11.26 8.09 -14.26
CA ALA A 21 -12.08 7.94 -13.05
C ALA A 21 -11.54 6.87 -12.08
N LEU A 22 -10.71 5.93 -12.55
CA LEU A 22 -10.09 4.93 -11.67
C LEU A 22 -8.83 5.43 -10.96
N TRP A 23 -8.13 6.42 -11.53
CA TRP A 23 -6.78 6.82 -11.08
C TRP A 23 -6.65 8.30 -10.69
N GLU A 24 -7.38 9.17 -11.37
CA GLU A 24 -7.31 10.64 -11.25
C GLU A 24 -8.47 11.25 -10.45
N ASP A 25 -9.46 10.42 -10.07
CA ASP A 25 -10.57 10.83 -9.21
C ASP A 25 -10.09 11.14 -7.76
N HIS A 26 -11.00 11.55 -6.88
CA HIS A 26 -10.73 11.96 -5.49
C HIS A 26 -9.93 10.93 -4.69
N ASP A 27 -10.08 9.64 -4.99
CA ASP A 27 -9.36 8.57 -4.30
C ASP A 27 -7.90 8.38 -4.77
N LYS A 28 -7.46 9.10 -5.81
CA LYS A 28 -6.11 9.03 -6.40
C LYS A 28 -5.68 7.60 -6.77
N GLY A 29 -6.66 6.76 -7.08
CA GLY A 29 -6.52 5.33 -7.37
C GLY A 29 -6.26 4.44 -6.17
N LEU A 30 -6.43 4.92 -4.93
CA LEU A 30 -6.32 4.10 -3.72
C LEU A 30 -7.38 3.01 -3.69
N ILE A 31 -8.64 3.32 -4.04
CA ILE A 31 -9.71 2.32 -4.10
C ILE A 31 -9.34 1.25 -5.13
N LYS A 32 -8.83 1.65 -6.30
CA LYS A 32 -8.43 0.69 -7.33
C LYS A 32 -7.27 -0.21 -6.86
N CYS A 33 -6.30 0.33 -6.15
CA CYS A 33 -5.19 -0.45 -5.59
C CYS A 33 -5.68 -1.49 -4.57
N TRP A 34 -6.61 -1.10 -3.71
CA TRP A 34 -7.25 -1.99 -2.73
C TRP A 34 -8.06 -3.10 -3.39
N GLU A 35 -8.89 -2.78 -4.40
CA GLU A 35 -9.64 -3.76 -5.20
C GLU A 35 -8.72 -4.78 -5.87
N ILE A 36 -7.59 -4.32 -6.44
CA ILE A 36 -6.56 -5.21 -7.01
C ILE A 36 -5.96 -6.09 -5.91
N GLY A 37 -5.73 -5.55 -4.71
CA GLY A 37 -5.27 -6.31 -3.55
C GLY A 37 -6.22 -7.47 -3.22
N ARG A 38 -7.52 -7.20 -3.13
CA ARG A 38 -8.56 -8.21 -2.88
C ARG A 38 -8.56 -9.30 -3.95
N GLN A 39 -8.54 -8.92 -5.23
CA GLN A 39 -8.48 -9.88 -6.34
C GLN A 39 -7.20 -10.72 -6.30
N ARG A 40 -6.07 -10.12 -5.92
CA ARG A 40 -4.80 -10.82 -5.79
C ARG A 40 -4.77 -11.75 -4.59
N ALA A 41 -5.48 -11.46 -3.50
CA ALA A 41 -5.54 -12.35 -2.35
C ALA A 41 -6.09 -13.74 -2.74
N THR A 42 -7.11 -13.77 -3.61
CA THR A 42 -7.66 -15.03 -4.14
C THR A 42 -6.72 -15.73 -5.11
N ARG A 43 -5.94 -14.98 -5.91
CA ARG A 43 -5.03 -15.55 -6.92
C ARG A 43 -3.67 -15.97 -6.37
N PHE A 44 -3.20 -15.30 -5.33
CA PHE A 44 -1.87 -15.45 -4.74
C PHE A 44 -1.99 -15.55 -3.22
N PRO A 45 -2.51 -16.68 -2.70
CA PRO A 45 -2.77 -16.84 -1.28
C PRO A 45 -1.51 -16.72 -0.43
N ASP A 46 -0.34 -17.11 -0.94
CA ASP A 46 0.95 -16.99 -0.23
C ASP A 46 1.28 -15.52 0.11
N VAL A 47 1.03 -14.60 -0.83
CA VAL A 47 1.26 -13.17 -0.61
C VAL A 47 0.26 -12.60 0.38
N ALA A 48 -1.01 -13.05 0.32
CA ALA A 48 -2.01 -12.66 1.30
C ALA A 48 -1.64 -13.14 2.70
N GLN A 49 -1.17 -14.38 2.84
CA GLN A 49 -0.68 -14.93 4.11
C GLN A 49 0.52 -14.13 4.67
N GLN A 50 1.47 -13.75 3.83
CA GLN A 50 2.57 -12.86 4.24
C GLN A 50 2.03 -11.52 4.76
N CYS A 51 1.11 -10.88 4.02
CA CYS A 51 0.50 -9.65 4.47
C CYS A 51 -0.24 -9.83 5.80
N LEU A 52 -1.00 -10.92 5.97
CA LEU A 52 -1.73 -11.27 7.20
C LEU A 52 -0.78 -11.47 8.40
N ALA A 53 0.37 -12.09 8.19
CA ALA A 53 1.44 -12.24 9.18
C ALA A 53 2.14 -10.92 9.58
N GLY A 54 1.68 -9.78 9.05
CA GLY A 54 2.29 -8.47 9.29
C GLY A 54 3.59 -8.28 8.51
N GLU A 55 3.82 -9.07 7.46
CA GLU A 55 4.91 -8.81 6.54
C GLU A 55 4.53 -7.73 5.52
N LEU A 56 5.57 -7.12 4.95
CA LEU A 56 5.46 -6.13 3.90
C LEU A 56 6.12 -6.69 2.62
N PRO A 57 5.46 -7.62 1.88
CA PRO A 57 6.03 -8.22 0.69
C PRO A 57 6.25 -7.20 -0.43
N VAL A 58 7.16 -7.49 -1.36
CA VAL A 58 7.39 -6.61 -2.51
C VAL A 58 6.22 -6.72 -3.48
N LEU A 59 5.52 -5.61 -3.71
CA LEU A 59 4.39 -5.49 -4.62
C LEU A 59 4.72 -4.54 -5.79
N GLY A 60 3.71 -4.17 -6.59
CA GLY A 60 3.87 -3.21 -7.69
C GLY A 60 4.06 -1.75 -7.24
N TRP A 61 3.93 -1.47 -5.95
CA TRP A 61 4.05 -0.13 -5.37
C TRP A 61 5.22 -0.04 -4.39
N LYS A 62 5.76 1.17 -4.21
CA LYS A 62 6.84 1.42 -3.24
C LYS A 62 6.32 1.24 -1.81
N GLY A 63 6.98 0.39 -1.05
CA GLY A 63 6.58 0.08 0.33
C GLY A 63 7.05 -1.29 0.80
N GLY A 64 7.06 -2.26 -0.12
CA GLY A 64 7.52 -3.61 0.19
C GLY A 64 8.99 -3.68 0.59
N VAL A 65 9.31 -4.72 1.34
CA VAL A 65 10.62 -4.95 1.94
C VAL A 65 11.02 -6.42 1.78
N SER A 66 12.00 -6.67 0.91
CA SER A 66 12.56 -8.02 0.72
C SER A 66 13.57 -8.37 1.82
N ARG A 67 14.45 -7.43 2.17
CA ARG A 67 15.54 -7.56 3.13
C ARG A 67 15.60 -6.37 4.10
N SER A 68 16.20 -6.56 5.27
CA SER A 68 16.55 -5.45 6.17
C SER A 68 17.65 -4.58 5.56
N LEU A 69 17.62 -3.28 5.86
CA LEU A 69 18.63 -2.30 5.46
C LEU A 69 19.43 -1.84 6.69
N LYS A 70 20.56 -1.17 6.47
CA LYS A 70 21.34 -0.54 7.56
C LYS A 70 20.49 0.47 8.35
N LYS A 71 19.71 1.28 7.65
CA LYS A 71 18.64 2.11 8.23
C LYS A 71 17.34 1.33 8.19
N LEU A 72 16.79 0.99 9.35
CA LEU A 72 15.56 0.19 9.44
C LEU A 72 14.29 0.95 9.01
N GLU A 73 14.41 2.23 8.69
CA GLU A 73 13.29 3.11 8.32
C GLU A 73 13.34 3.46 6.84
N LYS A 74 12.20 3.38 6.17
CA LYS A 74 12.03 3.82 4.79
C LYS A 74 10.66 4.44 4.56
N TYR A 75 10.49 5.11 3.43
CA TYR A 75 9.17 5.59 3.01
C TYR A 75 8.53 4.70 1.94
N GLY A 76 7.21 4.65 1.96
CA GLY A 76 6.37 3.97 0.99
C GLY A 76 5.25 4.88 0.50
N SER A 77 4.53 4.44 -0.53
CA SER A 77 3.37 5.15 -1.07
C SER A 77 2.06 4.65 -0.46
N LEU A 78 1.07 5.54 -0.31
CA LEU A 78 -0.27 5.15 0.14
C LEU A 78 -0.93 4.10 -0.79
N LYS A 79 -0.56 4.05 -2.07
CA LYS A 79 -1.02 3.02 -3.02
C LYS A 79 -0.60 1.61 -2.60
N TYR A 80 0.61 1.47 -2.04
CA TYR A 80 1.05 0.21 -1.46
C TYR A 80 0.16 -0.16 -0.26
N LEU A 81 -0.06 0.78 0.66
CA LEU A 81 -0.87 0.56 1.86
C LEU A 81 -2.29 0.10 1.49
N ALA A 82 -2.90 0.74 0.49
CA ALA A 82 -4.23 0.36 -0.01
C ALA A 82 -4.25 -1.08 -0.54
N GLN A 83 -3.27 -1.43 -1.37
CA GLN A 83 -3.16 -2.79 -1.89
C GLN A 83 -2.91 -3.82 -0.78
N TRP A 84 -2.12 -3.47 0.23
CA TRP A 84 -1.80 -4.33 1.38
C TRP A 84 -3.04 -4.59 2.26
N GLN A 85 -3.85 -3.58 2.56
CA GLN A 85 -5.15 -3.75 3.24
C GLN A 85 -6.06 -4.68 2.44
N GLY A 86 -6.12 -4.51 1.11
CA GLY A 86 -6.92 -5.37 0.24
C GLY A 86 -6.44 -6.82 0.22
N LEU A 87 -5.13 -7.07 0.26
CA LEU A 87 -4.54 -8.40 0.34
C LEU A 87 -4.86 -9.12 1.66
N ARG A 88 -5.07 -8.36 2.73
CA ARG A 88 -5.46 -8.88 4.06
C ARG A 88 -6.96 -9.10 4.19
N GLY A 89 -7.75 -8.68 3.21
CA GLY A 89 -9.22 -8.70 3.31
C GLY A 89 -9.76 -7.68 4.31
N GLU A 90 -9.02 -6.59 4.56
CA GLU A 90 -9.43 -5.52 5.47
C GLU A 90 -10.15 -4.40 4.72
N ASP A 91 -10.89 -3.59 5.45
CA ASP A 91 -11.46 -2.34 4.96
C ASP A 91 -10.35 -1.41 4.46
N LEU A 92 -10.63 -0.71 3.36
CA LEU A 92 -9.77 0.38 2.91
C LEU A 92 -9.94 1.53 3.89
N ASP A 93 -8.85 1.93 4.53
CA ASP A 93 -8.85 3.07 5.44
C ASP A 93 -7.53 3.82 5.37
N ILE A 94 -7.53 4.91 4.61
CA ILE A 94 -6.34 5.74 4.37
C ILE A 94 -6.70 7.21 4.43
N ASP A 95 -6.02 7.95 5.30
CA ASP A 95 -6.09 9.41 5.33
C ASP A 95 -4.95 10.02 4.50
N LEU A 96 -5.32 10.73 3.43
CA LEU A 96 -4.42 11.40 2.49
C LEU A 96 -3.64 12.58 3.10
N ALA A 97 -3.97 13.02 4.31
CA ALA A 97 -3.27 14.08 5.03
C ALA A 97 -2.29 13.55 6.09
N THR A 98 -2.29 12.23 6.35
CA THR A 98 -1.48 11.64 7.42
C THR A 98 -0.48 10.64 6.89
N GLU A 99 0.62 10.49 7.63
CA GLU A 99 1.60 9.44 7.37
C GLU A 99 1.31 8.25 8.29
N ARG A 100 1.42 7.04 7.75
CA ARG A 100 1.19 5.81 8.50
C ARG A 100 2.46 4.97 8.49
N ALA A 101 3.04 4.72 9.66
CA ALA A 101 4.15 3.77 9.79
C ALA A 101 3.62 2.36 10.06
N LEU A 102 4.15 1.36 9.33
CA LEU A 102 3.97 -0.06 9.65
C LEU A 102 5.34 -0.73 9.80
N THR A 103 5.45 -1.66 10.74
CA THR A 103 6.67 -2.44 10.95
C THR A 103 6.50 -3.83 10.35
N CYS A 104 7.40 -4.22 9.44
CA CYS A 104 7.42 -5.57 8.88
C CYS A 104 7.83 -6.58 9.96
N SER A 105 6.98 -7.56 10.26
CA SER A 105 7.25 -8.61 11.24
C SER A 105 8.53 -9.40 10.94
N ARG A 106 8.78 -9.68 9.65
CA ARG A 106 9.91 -10.50 9.15
C ARG A 106 11.24 -9.77 9.16
N THR A 107 11.29 -8.53 8.67
CA THR A 107 12.56 -7.79 8.49
C THR A 107 12.79 -6.72 9.55
N LYS A 108 11.80 -6.46 10.43
CA LYS A 108 11.78 -5.38 11.42
C LYS A 108 11.89 -3.97 10.83
N MET A 109 11.77 -3.85 9.51
CA MET A 109 11.81 -2.58 8.80
C MET A 109 10.53 -1.80 9.07
N VAL A 110 10.67 -0.53 9.43
CA VAL A 110 9.58 0.43 9.61
C VAL A 110 9.38 1.17 8.29
N VAL A 111 8.18 1.07 7.73
CA VAL A 111 7.82 1.72 6.47
C VAL A 111 6.77 2.78 6.74
N THR A 112 7.15 4.03 6.53
CA THR A 112 6.25 5.19 6.65
C THR A 112 5.59 5.47 5.30
N PHE A 113 4.31 5.17 5.19
CA PHE A 113 3.49 5.44 4.02
C PHE A 113 3.02 6.89 4.05
N THR A 114 3.33 7.62 2.98
CA THR A 114 3.10 9.06 2.93
C THR A 114 2.43 9.46 1.61
N PRO A 115 1.54 10.48 1.63
CA PRO A 115 1.02 11.11 0.42
C PRO A 115 2.09 11.89 -0.36
N ASP A 116 3.19 12.28 0.30
CA ASP A 116 4.26 13.07 -0.29
C ASP A 116 5.17 12.20 -1.17
N ARG A 117 5.07 12.41 -2.49
CA ARG A 117 5.83 11.63 -3.47
C ARG A 117 7.34 11.86 -3.35
N THR A 118 7.78 13.03 -2.89
CA THR A 118 9.20 13.40 -2.84
C THR A 118 9.97 12.54 -1.83
N LYS A 119 9.32 12.16 -0.72
CA LYS A 119 9.92 11.37 0.37
C LYS A 119 10.29 9.94 -0.02
N TYR A 120 9.54 9.32 -0.94
CA TYR A 120 9.80 7.93 -1.37
C TYR A 120 10.38 7.80 -2.78
N PHE A 121 10.44 8.88 -3.57
CA PHE A 121 11.08 8.87 -4.89
C PHE A 121 12.62 8.95 -4.77
N ASN A 122 13.14 9.76 -3.83
CA ASN A 122 14.58 10.01 -3.69
C ASN A 122 15.37 8.91 -2.94
N GLN A 123 14.71 7.92 -2.35
CA GLN A 123 15.38 6.82 -1.63
C GLN A 123 16.10 5.79 -2.52
N VAL A 124 16.06 5.97 -3.85
CA VAL A 124 16.79 5.10 -4.78
C VAL A 124 18.30 5.39 -4.78
N ALA A 125 18.74 6.54 -4.24
CA ALA A 125 20.13 7.00 -4.39
C ALA A 125 21.14 6.42 -3.37
N GLU A 126 20.73 5.71 -2.31
CA GLU A 126 21.64 5.32 -1.21
C GLU A 126 22.01 3.83 -1.17
N VAL A 127 21.74 3.06 -2.23
CA VAL A 127 22.02 1.60 -2.26
C VAL A 127 23.31 1.20 -3.01
N GLU A 128 24.09 2.16 -3.51
CA GLU A 128 25.33 1.90 -4.28
C GLU A 128 26.60 2.54 -3.67
N ALA A 129 26.83 2.37 -2.36
CA ALA A 129 28.12 2.68 -1.73
C ALA A 129 28.62 1.54 -0.84
#